data_AF-A0A8E8KBN6-F1
#
_entry.id   AF-A0A8E8KBN6-F1
#
_cell.length_a   1.000
_cell.length_b   1.000
_cell.length_c   1.000
_cell.angle_alpha   90.00
_cell.angle_beta   90.00
_cell.angle_gamma   90.00
#
_symmetry.space_group_name_H-M   'P 1'
#
loop_
_entity.id
_entity.type
_entity.pdbx_description
1 polymer ?
#
loop_
_entity_poly.entity_id
_entity_poly.type
_entity_poly.pdbx_seq_one_letter_code
_entity_poly.pdbx_strand_id
1 'polypeptide(L)'
;MTALRKHLSSLTDPDADAAAQTRDTLLSEVDIPTGWDVGETDVEIAQDGTQDWFLVAFEHQSDPDTRASVFLLEGSHMLQLYIESADTDEWTDPTQTPEEITAILRHHA
;
A
#
# COMPACT_ATOMS: atom_id res chain seq x y z
N MET A 1 5.93 13.01 12.76
CA MET A 1 6.66 12.13 11.83
C MET A 1 6.32 10.72 12.26
N THR A 2 5.64 9.97 11.40
CA THR A 2 5.13 8.61 11.65
C THR A 2 6.28 7.59 11.69
N ALA A 3 6.03 6.44 12.30
CA ALA A 3 6.98 5.34 12.33
C ALA A 3 7.27 4.85 10.91
N LEU A 4 6.25 4.77 10.06
CA LEU A 4 6.33 4.40 8.66
C LEU A 4 7.26 5.34 7.89
N ARG A 5 7.04 6.65 7.97
CA ARG A 5 7.89 7.63 7.25
C ARG A 5 9.35 7.52 7.67
N LYS A 6 9.61 7.29 8.96
CA LYS A 6 10.97 7.10 9.48
C LYS A 6 11.58 5.79 8.98
N HIS A 7 10.80 4.71 8.95
CA HIS A 7 11.21 3.41 8.44
C HIS A 7 11.58 3.50 6.95
N LEU A 8 10.68 4.02 6.12
CA LEU A 8 10.87 4.23 4.68
C LEU A 8 12.12 5.08 4.38
N SER A 9 12.32 6.16 5.12
CA SER A 9 13.51 7.03 4.95
C SER A 9 14.83 6.35 5.34
N SER A 10 14.78 5.24 6.06
CA SER A 10 15.95 4.46 6.49
C SER A 10 16.22 3.25 5.61
N LEU A 11 15.32 2.92 4.69
CA LEU A 11 15.53 1.84 3.72
C LEU A 11 16.66 2.23 2.76
N THR A 12 17.46 1.22 2.40
CA THR A 12 18.58 1.36 1.46
C THR A 12 18.40 0.46 0.24
N ASP A 13 18.03 -0.79 0.49
CA ASP A 13 17.75 -1.79 -0.54
C ASP A 13 16.67 -2.70 0.08
N PRO A 14 15.40 -2.60 -0.35
CA PRO A 14 14.32 -3.34 0.28
C PRO A 14 14.39 -4.82 -0.13
N ASP A 15 14.64 -5.68 0.84
CA ASP A 15 14.45 -7.12 0.74
C ASP A 15 13.06 -7.54 1.25
N ALA A 16 12.76 -8.84 1.18
CA ALA A 16 11.48 -9.38 1.61
C ALA A 16 11.17 -9.10 3.10
N ASP A 17 12.19 -9.11 3.97
CA ASP A 17 12.02 -8.82 5.40
C ASP A 17 11.72 -7.33 5.62
N ALA A 18 12.40 -6.45 4.88
CA ALA A 18 12.16 -5.01 4.91
C ALA A 18 10.76 -4.66 4.39
N ALA A 19 10.31 -5.32 3.32
CA ALA A 19 8.96 -5.13 2.79
C ALA A 19 7.89 -5.66 3.77
N ALA A 20 8.09 -6.83 4.39
CA ALA A 20 7.22 -7.33 5.45
C ALA A 20 7.17 -6.39 6.66
N GLN A 21 8.30 -5.84 7.09
CA GLN A 21 8.35 -4.84 8.15
C GLN A 21 7.64 -3.54 7.76
N THR A 22 7.76 -3.12 6.50
CA THR A 22 7.04 -1.96 5.96
C THR A 22 5.54 -2.18 6.02
N ARG A 23 5.06 -3.34 5.57
CA ARG A 23 3.65 -3.75 5.66
C ARG A 23 3.15 -3.70 7.11
N ASP A 24 3.86 -4.33 8.04
CA ASP A 24 3.44 -4.38 9.44
C ASP A 24 3.40 -2.99 10.08
N THR A 25 4.38 -2.14 9.75
CA THR A 25 4.42 -0.76 10.21
C THR A 25 3.26 0.05 9.62
N LEU A 26 2.99 -0.11 8.32
CA LEU A 26 1.87 0.51 7.63
C LEU A 26 0.54 0.11 8.29
N LEU A 27 0.28 -1.19 8.46
CA LEU A 27 -0.95 -1.72 9.05
C LEU A 27 -1.14 -1.30 10.52
N SER A 28 -0.05 -0.97 11.22
CA SER A 28 -0.13 -0.46 12.59
C SER A 28 -0.50 1.02 12.69
N GLU A 29 -0.31 1.80 11.61
CA GLU A 29 -0.55 3.25 11.59
C GLU A 29 -1.69 3.68 10.66
N VAL A 30 -2.04 2.88 9.66
CA VAL A 30 -3.15 3.17 8.74
C VAL A 30 -4.50 3.03 9.46
N ASP A 31 -5.31 4.08 9.39
CA ASP A 31 -6.69 4.04 9.85
C ASP A 31 -7.54 3.52 8.70
N ILE A 32 -7.90 2.24 8.76
CA ILE A 32 -8.68 1.58 7.69
C ILE A 32 -10.12 2.11 7.76
N PRO A 33 -10.63 2.78 6.71
CA PRO A 33 -11.97 3.33 6.71
C PRO A 33 -13.04 2.25 6.77
N THR A 34 -14.21 2.59 7.32
CA THR A 34 -15.39 1.72 7.24
C THR A 34 -15.73 1.42 5.78
N GLY A 35 -16.02 0.15 5.46
CA GLY A 35 -16.26 -0.30 4.09
C GLY A 35 -15.05 -1.01 3.46
N TRP A 36 -13.88 -0.92 4.08
CA TRP A 36 -12.68 -1.65 3.67
C TRP A 36 -12.31 -2.74 4.67
N ASP A 37 -11.68 -3.81 4.16
CA ASP A 37 -11.01 -4.84 4.96
C ASP A 37 -9.59 -5.05 4.45
N VAL A 38 -8.72 -5.58 5.31
CA VAL A 38 -7.41 -6.07 4.89
C VAL A 38 -7.61 -7.41 4.17
N GLY A 39 -7.24 -7.45 2.89
CA GLY A 39 -7.27 -8.65 2.06
C GLY A 39 -5.92 -9.37 2.06
N GLU A 40 -5.30 -9.46 0.88
CA GLU A 40 -4.00 -10.10 0.69
C GLU A 40 -2.87 -9.36 1.42
N THR A 41 -2.07 -10.07 2.20
CA THR A 41 -0.94 -9.50 2.98
C THR A 41 0.39 -10.18 2.66
N ASP A 42 0.40 -11.10 1.69
CA ASP A 42 1.60 -11.80 1.27
C ASP A 42 2.52 -10.81 0.55
N VAL A 43 3.76 -10.70 1.02
CA VAL A 43 4.72 -9.75 0.46
C VAL A 43 5.47 -10.42 -0.67
N GLU A 44 5.39 -9.84 -1.85
CA GLU A 44 6.03 -10.38 -3.06
C GLU A 44 6.50 -9.27 -4.00
N ILE A 45 7.39 -9.60 -4.92
CA ILE A 45 7.84 -8.66 -5.96
C ILE A 45 6.76 -8.59 -7.04
N ALA A 46 6.38 -7.37 -7.42
CA ALA A 46 5.44 -7.11 -8.49
C ALA A 46 5.89 -7.79 -9.80
N GLN A 47 4.97 -8.50 -10.45
CA GLN A 47 5.26 -9.29 -11.65
C GLN A 47 5.30 -8.47 -12.95
N ASP A 48 5.38 -7.15 -12.84
CA ASP A 48 5.45 -6.20 -13.96
C ASP A 48 6.89 -5.82 -14.36
N GLY A 49 7.89 -6.33 -13.62
CA GLY A 49 9.31 -6.09 -13.87
C GLY A 49 9.85 -4.78 -13.28
N THR A 50 9.06 -4.07 -12.49
CA THR A 50 9.49 -2.84 -11.77
C THR A 50 10.36 -3.13 -10.55
N GLN A 51 10.39 -4.39 -10.09
CA GLN A 51 11.00 -4.80 -8.81
C GLN A 51 10.35 -4.15 -7.57
N ASP A 52 9.19 -3.53 -7.73
CA ASP A 52 8.42 -3.00 -6.61
C ASP A 52 7.92 -4.14 -5.72
N TRP A 53 7.79 -3.88 -4.43
CA TRP A 53 7.29 -4.88 -3.49
C TRP A 53 5.82 -4.66 -3.21
N PHE A 54 4.98 -5.61 -3.59
CA PHE A 54 3.61 -5.67 -3.09
C PHE A 54 3.63 -5.92 -1.58
N LEU A 55 2.89 -5.10 -0.84
CA LEU A 55 2.86 -5.15 0.63
C LEU A 55 1.56 -5.72 1.15
N VAL A 56 0.44 -5.16 0.69
CA VAL A 56 -0.91 -5.47 1.18
C VAL A 56 -1.95 -4.96 0.20
N ALA A 57 -3.09 -5.64 0.16
CA ALA A 57 -4.30 -5.16 -0.49
C ALA A 57 -5.40 -4.90 0.53
N PHE A 58 -6.19 -3.85 0.25
CA PHE A 58 -7.46 -3.59 0.90
C PHE A 58 -8.58 -3.95 -0.08
N GLU A 59 -9.58 -4.66 0.42
CA GLU A 59 -10.74 -5.09 -0.37
C GLU A 59 -11.98 -4.32 0.09
N HIS A 60 -12.80 -3.87 -0.86
CA HIS A 60 -14.01 -3.14 -0.54
C HIS A 60 -15.15 -4.12 -0.20
N GLN A 61 -15.72 -3.99 1.00
CA GLN A 61 -16.70 -4.93 1.56
C GLN A 61 -18.00 -5.01 0.74
N SER A 62 -18.41 -3.90 0.14
CA SER A 62 -19.67 -3.79 -0.61
C SER A 62 -19.48 -3.85 -2.12
N ASP A 63 -18.24 -3.78 -2.59
CA ASP A 63 -17.90 -3.79 -4.01
C ASP A 63 -16.71 -4.73 -4.24
N PRO A 64 -16.95 -6.02 -4.54
CA PRO A 64 -15.90 -7.01 -4.68
C PRO A 64 -15.01 -6.77 -5.91
N ASP A 65 -15.43 -5.91 -6.84
CA ASP A 65 -14.63 -5.53 -7.99
C ASP A 65 -13.66 -4.37 -7.65
N THR A 66 -13.75 -3.79 -6.44
CA THR A 66 -12.89 -2.70 -5.98
C THR A 66 -11.83 -3.17 -4.98
N ARG A 67 -10.55 -3.00 -5.35
CA ARG A 67 -9.37 -3.40 -4.57
C ARG A 67 -8.30 -2.30 -4.60
N ALA A 68 -7.69 -2.02 -3.46
CA ALA A 68 -6.58 -1.09 -3.34
C ALA A 68 -5.30 -1.84 -2.93
N SER A 69 -4.34 -1.97 -3.85
CA SER A 69 -3.08 -2.65 -3.63
C SER A 69 -1.96 -1.65 -3.31
N VAL A 70 -1.21 -1.87 -2.24
CA VAL A 70 -0.09 -1.01 -1.83
C VAL A 70 1.23 -1.64 -2.22
N PHE A 71 2.07 -0.84 -2.88
CA PHE A 71 3.40 -1.21 -3.32
C PHE A 71 4.46 -0.33 -2.66
N LEU A 72 5.60 -0.91 -2.32
CA LEU A 72 6.83 -0.20 -1.96
C LEU A 72 7.71 -0.09 -3.20
N LEU A 73 7.95 1.14 -3.63
CA LEU A 73 8.67 1.42 -4.86
C LEU A 73 10.18 1.19 -4.70
N GLU A 74 10.76 0.44 -5.62
CA GLU A 74 12.20 0.23 -5.69
C GLU A 74 12.92 1.58 -5.91
N GLY A 75 14.03 1.80 -5.20
CA GLY A 75 14.91 2.97 -5.34
C GLY A 75 14.40 4.27 -4.71
N SER A 76 13.08 4.53 -4.70
CA SER A 76 12.51 5.72 -4.04
C SER A 76 12.07 5.47 -2.60
N HIS A 77 11.82 4.21 -2.24
CA HIS A 77 11.34 3.79 -0.91
C HIS A 77 10.08 4.55 -0.48
N MET A 78 9.23 4.87 -1.45
CA MET A 78 7.91 5.44 -1.24
C MET A 78 6.86 4.35 -1.41
N LEU A 79 5.67 4.59 -0.88
CA LEU A 79 4.51 3.74 -1.08
C LEU A 79 3.68 4.28 -2.23
N GLN A 80 3.08 3.41 -3.02
CA GLN A 80 2.15 3.79 -4.07
C GLN A 80 0.94 2.87 -4.04
N LEU A 81 -0.25 3.42 -4.29
CA LEU A 81 -1.48 2.65 -4.33
C LEU A 81 -1.89 2.44 -5.79
N TYR A 82 -2.33 1.22 -6.07
CA TYR A 82 -3.07 0.88 -7.28
C TYR A 82 -4.50 0.58 -6.88
N ILE A 83 -5.44 1.38 -7.39
CA ILE A 83 -6.87 1.17 -7.21
C ILE A 83 -7.39 0.47 -8.46
N GLU A 84 -7.83 -0.76 -8.30
CA GLU A 84 -8.55 -1.53 -9.30
C GLU A 84 -10.04 -1.44 -8.96
N SER A 85 -10.87 -1.08 -9.93
CA SER A 85 -12.33 -1.03 -9.78
C SER A 85 -13.02 -1.35 -11.10
N ALA A 86 -14.30 -1.71 -11.05
CA ALA A 86 -15.07 -2.04 -12.26
C ALA A 86 -15.06 -0.93 -13.33
N ASP A 87 -14.96 0.33 -12.90
CA ASP A 87 -15.04 1.49 -13.78
C ASP A 87 -13.67 2.12 -14.08
N THR A 88 -12.65 1.91 -13.25
CA THR A 88 -11.35 2.59 -13.37
C THR A 88 -10.23 1.83 -12.68
N ASP A 89 -9.10 1.75 -13.38
CA ASP A 89 -7.81 1.35 -12.85
C ASP A 89 -6.90 2.58 -12.76
N GLU A 90 -6.44 2.91 -11.56
CA GLU A 90 -5.57 4.07 -11.36
C GLU A 90 -4.40 3.82 -10.42
N TRP A 91 -3.28 4.46 -10.75
CA TRP A 91 -2.14 4.58 -9.86
C TRP A 91 -2.19 5.94 -9.18
N THR A 92 -2.08 5.96 -7.86
CA THR A 92 -2.01 7.21 -7.10
C THR A 92 -0.63 7.83 -7.19
N ASP A 93 -0.50 9.08 -6.77
CA ASP A 93 0.82 9.66 -6.50
C ASP A 93 1.54 8.88 -5.37
N PRO A 94 2.88 8.75 -5.41
CA PRO A 94 3.64 8.12 -4.34
C PRO A 94 3.55 8.91 -3.04
N THR A 95 3.43 8.20 -1.91
CA THR A 95 3.31 8.75 -0.57
C THR A 95 4.30 8.10 0.40
N GLN A 96 4.57 8.76 1.52
CA GLN A 96 5.30 8.18 2.66
C GLN A 96 4.47 8.24 3.95
N THR A 97 3.18 8.56 3.86
CA THR A 97 2.33 8.84 5.01
C THR A 97 1.10 7.95 5.04
N PRO A 98 0.80 7.31 6.18
CA PRO A 98 -0.40 6.49 6.32
C PRO A 98 -1.69 7.33 6.17
N GLU A 99 -1.64 8.64 6.49
CA GLU A 99 -2.80 9.52 6.38
C GLU A 99 -3.27 9.73 4.93
N GLU A 100 -2.34 9.81 3.97
CA GLU A 100 -2.67 9.90 2.55
C GLU A 100 -3.29 8.59 2.04
N ILE A 101 -2.77 7.44 2.48
CA ILE A 101 -3.32 6.11 2.19
C ILE A 101 -4.76 6.01 2.70
N THR A 102 -4.99 6.38 3.96
CA THR A 102 -6.35 6.44 4.53
C THR A 102 -7.26 7.40 3.76
N ALA A 103 -6.76 8.56 3.32
CA ALA A 103 -7.54 9.53 2.57
C ALA A 103 -7.96 8.99 1.19
N ILE A 104 -7.06 8.28 0.50
CA ILE A 104 -7.34 7.59 -0.76
C ILE A 104 -8.43 6.54 -0.53
N LEU A 105 -8.26 5.63 0.44
CA LEU A 105 -9.27 4.60 0.74
C LEU A 105 -10.65 5.22 1.05
N ARG A 106 -10.71 6.35 1.78
CA ARG A 106 -11.98 7.07 2.02
C ARG A 106 -12.59 7.69 0.78
N HIS A 107 -11.77 8.07 -0.20
CA HIS A 107 -12.26 8.63 -1.46
C HIS A 107 -12.95 7.56 -2.32
N HIS A 108 -12.48 6.31 -2.21
CA HIS A 108 -12.98 5.15 -2.93
C HIS A 108 -13.92 4.24 -2.11
N ALA A 109 -14.41 4.73 -0.96
CA ALA A 109 -15.38 4.03 -0.10
C ALA A 109 -16.85 4.34 -0.46
#